data_AF-H5SQS4-F1
#
_entry.id   AF-H5SQS4-F1
#
_cell.length_a   1.000
_cell.length_b   1.000
_cell.length_c   1.000
_cell.angle_alpha   90.00
_cell.angle_beta   90.00
_cell.angle_gamma   90.00
#
_symmetry.space_group_name_H-M   'P 1'
#
loop_
_entity.id
_entity.type
_entity.pdbx_description
1 polymer ?
#
loop_
_entity_poly.entity_id
_entity_poly.type
_entity_poly.pdbx_seq_one_letter_code
_entity_poly.pdbx_strand_id
1 'polypeptide(L)'
;MATLVRLGRWLHPGIGVKRWLALVIVSLGLFILGLFVLLGQNLVRAVYNIVAPSALSTLLLAVSLIMLGAVGVLFGVQRLSRSIVRAIAAPAEGRMGEILFEKRLLSRGPRIVAIGGGTGLSSLLRGLKQLTTNVTAVVTVMDDGGSSGRLRQELNILPPGDIRNCLIALAEDESQISQLFNHRFQGGTLQGHSLGNLVIAGLQEMTGSFDRAIEEMSTLLNTRGQVLPATLAHAELVAELEDGRLIQGESRIPKAGSRVRRMRLSRPDVPAYPKVLEEIRQADLIILGPGSLFTSVIPNLLVAGVREAIERSPAKKFYIMNLMTQPGETTGFTAKDHLHALGDYLDLRSLDFVVLNKQPVPTELLSQYAQEGSVPVADDLSEPNEWGITIVRADLLEIVTLPRWPLEAQAPTVKHNSKELARVIARCVPELFQSWTRW
;
A
#
# COMPACT_ATOMS: atom_id res chain seq x y z
N MET A 1 40.11 12.97 4.87
CA MET A 1 39.40 12.29 5.98
C MET A 1 37.98 11.84 5.63
N ALA A 2 37.13 12.68 5.01
CA ALA A 2 35.73 12.33 4.70
C ALA A 2 35.53 11.09 3.79
N THR A 3 36.49 10.77 2.92
CA THR A 3 36.42 9.63 1.99
C THR A 3 36.65 8.27 2.67
N LEU A 4 37.54 8.23 3.67
CA LEU A 4 37.84 7.01 4.44
C LEU A 4 36.69 6.63 5.38
N VAL A 5 36.05 7.65 5.97
CA VAL A 5 34.85 7.47 6.83
C VAL A 5 33.65 6.94 6.02
N ARG A 6 33.55 7.28 4.72
CA ARG A 6 32.50 6.76 3.83
C ARG A 6 32.75 5.31 3.37
N LEU A 7 34.01 4.89 3.21
CA LEU A 7 34.34 3.50 2.86
C LEU A 7 33.98 2.52 4.00
N GLY A 8 34.17 2.93 5.26
CA GLY A 8 33.83 2.12 6.43
C GLY A 8 32.36 1.69 6.49
N ARG A 9 31.44 2.50 5.92
CA ARG A 9 30.00 2.18 5.92
C ARG A 9 29.63 0.98 5.05
N TRP A 10 30.38 0.72 3.98
CA TRP A 10 30.20 -0.46 3.12
C TRP A 10 30.71 -1.76 3.78
N LEU A 11 31.50 -1.62 4.83
CA LEU A 11 31.98 -2.72 5.67
C LEU A 11 31.07 -2.95 6.89
N HIS A 12 29.89 -2.33 6.98
CA HIS A 12 28.93 -2.69 8.01
C HIS A 12 28.43 -4.14 7.85
N PRO A 13 28.27 -4.90 8.94
CA PRO A 13 27.59 -6.19 8.91
C PRO A 13 26.17 -6.04 8.32
N GLY A 14 25.77 -6.91 7.40
CA GLY A 14 24.39 -6.97 6.86
C GLY A 14 24.21 -6.62 5.36
N ILE A 15 25.16 -5.92 4.74
CA ILE A 15 25.03 -5.46 3.32
C ILE A 15 25.40 -6.57 2.30
N GLY A 16 26.04 -7.66 2.74
CA GLY A 16 26.30 -8.84 1.89
C GLY A 16 27.39 -8.68 0.82
N VAL A 17 28.08 -7.54 0.76
CA VAL A 17 29.17 -7.24 -0.20
C VAL A 17 30.49 -7.93 0.19
N LYS A 18 30.72 -8.15 1.49
CA LYS A 18 31.98 -8.73 2.02
C LYS A 18 32.32 -10.10 1.44
N ARG A 19 31.32 -10.97 1.30
CA ARG A 19 31.50 -12.34 0.74
C ARG A 19 31.94 -12.32 -0.72
N TRP A 20 31.43 -11.36 -1.50
CA TRP A 20 31.77 -11.22 -2.92
C TRP A 20 33.14 -10.58 -3.09
N LEU A 21 33.50 -9.59 -2.26
CA LEU A 21 34.85 -9.01 -2.27
C LEU A 21 35.91 -10.06 -1.89
N ALA A 22 35.63 -10.87 -0.87
CA ALA A 22 36.50 -11.97 -0.48
C ALA A 22 36.67 -12.98 -1.62
N LEU A 23 35.57 -13.35 -2.30
CA LEU A 23 35.61 -14.23 -3.46
C LEU A 23 36.48 -13.67 -4.59
N VAL A 24 36.36 -12.38 -4.91
CA VAL A 24 37.18 -11.75 -5.96
C VAL A 24 38.67 -11.79 -5.60
N ILE A 25 39.03 -11.48 -4.35
CA ILE A 25 40.43 -11.52 -3.90
C ILE A 25 40.98 -12.94 -4.00
N VAL A 26 40.24 -13.94 -3.50
CA VAL A 26 40.65 -15.35 -3.56
C VAL A 26 40.78 -15.82 -5.01
N SER A 27 39.81 -15.54 -5.87
CA SER A 27 39.84 -15.91 -7.28
C SER A 27 40.99 -15.27 -8.04
N LEU A 28 41.31 -14.00 -7.75
CA LEU A 28 42.46 -13.33 -8.37
C LEU A 28 43.79 -13.95 -7.91
N GLY A 29 43.91 -14.30 -6.63
CA GLY A 29 45.08 -15.01 -6.10
C GLY A 29 45.28 -16.37 -6.76
N LEU A 30 44.21 -17.15 -6.91
CA LEU A 30 44.24 -18.44 -7.61
C LEU A 30 44.59 -18.30 -9.09
N PHE A 31 44.06 -17.28 -9.77
CA PHE A 31 44.38 -17.00 -11.16
C PHE A 31 45.87 -16.66 -11.36
N ILE A 32 46.41 -15.78 -10.52
CA ILE A 32 47.84 -15.42 -10.54
C ILE A 32 48.70 -16.65 -10.27
N LEU A 33 48.34 -17.47 -9.27
CA LEU A 33 49.05 -18.70 -8.96
C LEU A 33 49.03 -19.69 -10.13
N GLY A 34 47.88 -19.87 -10.78
CA GLY A 34 47.74 -20.72 -11.97
C GLY A 34 48.60 -20.21 -13.14
N LEU A 35 48.69 -18.90 -13.33
CA LEU A 35 49.54 -18.29 -14.35
C LEU A 35 51.03 -18.55 -14.07
N PHE A 36 51.47 -18.47 -12.80
CA PHE A 36 52.85 -18.82 -12.43
C PHE A 36 53.18 -20.29 -12.71
N VAL A 37 52.23 -21.19 -12.44
CA VAL A 37 52.40 -22.62 -12.75
C VAL A 37 52.49 -22.85 -14.26
N LEU A 38 51.64 -22.17 -15.05
CA LEU A 38 51.60 -22.29 -16.52
C LEU A 38 52.87 -21.78 -17.19
N LEU A 39 53.41 -20.64 -16.75
CA LEU A 39 54.61 -20.03 -17.34
C LEU A 39 55.89 -20.83 -17.05
N GLY A 40 55.91 -21.61 -15.96
CA GLY A 40 57.02 -22.47 -15.60
C GLY A 40 58.25 -21.71 -15.07
N GLN A 41 59.06 -22.40 -14.25
CA GLN A 41 60.16 -21.77 -13.52
C GLN A 41 61.26 -21.19 -14.42
N ASN A 42 61.53 -21.83 -15.56
CA ASN A 42 62.64 -21.44 -16.45
C ASN A 42 62.33 -20.12 -17.18
N LEU A 43 61.11 -19.95 -17.67
CA LEU A 43 60.69 -18.74 -18.37
C LEU A 43 60.61 -17.55 -17.39
N VAL A 44 60.06 -17.77 -16.20
CA VAL A 44 59.98 -16.75 -15.15
C VAL A 44 61.39 -16.29 -14.73
N ARG A 45 62.34 -17.22 -14.53
CA ARG A 45 63.73 -16.86 -14.21
C ARG A 45 64.43 -16.14 -15.36
N ALA A 46 64.21 -16.55 -16.61
CA ALA A 46 64.81 -15.89 -17.77
C ALA A 46 64.37 -14.43 -17.88
N VAL A 47 63.06 -14.16 -17.76
CA VAL A 47 62.50 -12.80 -17.76
C VAL A 47 63.00 -12.01 -16.56
N TYR A 48 63.00 -12.61 -15.38
CA TYR A 48 63.49 -11.97 -14.15
C TYR A 48 64.96 -11.53 -14.28
N ASN A 49 65.83 -12.38 -14.83
CA ASN A 49 67.25 -12.07 -15.00
C ASN A 49 67.50 -10.97 -16.05
N ILE A 50 66.62 -10.83 -17.05
CA ILE A 50 66.72 -9.76 -18.06
C ILE A 50 66.31 -8.42 -17.46
N VAL A 51 65.23 -8.38 -16.67
CA VAL A 51 64.64 -7.14 -16.16
C VAL A 51 65.29 -6.70 -14.83
N ALA A 52 65.84 -7.64 -14.06
CA ALA A 52 66.45 -7.39 -12.75
C ALA A 52 67.82 -8.11 -12.59
N PRO A 53 68.84 -7.76 -13.39
CA PRO A 53 70.13 -8.47 -13.42
C PRO A 53 71.01 -8.27 -12.17
N SER A 54 70.72 -7.27 -11.34
CA SER A 54 71.45 -6.96 -10.10
C SER A 54 70.51 -6.83 -8.89
N ALA A 55 71.07 -6.91 -7.67
CA ALA A 55 70.32 -6.72 -6.42
C ALA A 55 69.69 -5.32 -6.35
N LEU A 56 70.39 -4.29 -6.83
CA LEU A 56 69.87 -2.93 -6.88
C LEU A 56 68.72 -2.78 -7.88
N SER A 57 68.84 -3.33 -9.09
CA SER A 57 67.76 -3.30 -10.09
C SER A 57 66.53 -4.10 -9.65
N THR A 58 66.73 -5.19 -8.90
CA THR A 58 65.64 -5.96 -8.28
C THR A 58 64.86 -5.11 -7.28
N LEU A 59 65.57 -4.44 -6.37
CA LEU A 59 64.96 -3.61 -5.34
C LEU A 59 64.18 -2.44 -5.97
N LEU A 60 64.79 -1.77 -6.95
CA LEU A 60 64.13 -0.66 -7.66
C LEU A 60 62.88 -1.12 -8.39
N LEU A 61 62.93 -2.23 -9.14
CA LEU A 61 61.77 -2.78 -9.86
C LEU A 61 60.65 -3.17 -8.89
N ALA A 62 60.98 -3.84 -7.79
CA ALA A 62 60.00 -4.25 -6.78
C ALA A 62 59.31 -3.03 -6.15
N VAL A 63 60.07 -2.02 -5.74
CA VAL A 63 59.52 -0.78 -5.17
C VAL A 63 58.66 -0.05 -6.19
N SER A 64 59.09 0.06 -7.45
CA SER A 64 58.31 0.70 -8.52
C SER A 64 56.99 -0.03 -8.80
N LEU A 65 56.98 -1.36 -8.85
CA LEU A 65 55.77 -2.16 -9.06
C LEU A 65 54.81 -2.06 -7.87
N ILE A 66 55.33 -2.10 -6.64
CA ILE A 66 54.52 -1.90 -5.43
C ILE A 66 53.90 -0.51 -5.41
N MET A 67 54.67 0.53 -5.74
CA MET A 67 54.17 1.91 -5.80
C MET A 67 53.13 2.09 -6.90
N LEU A 68 53.38 1.57 -8.10
CA LEU A 68 52.43 1.62 -9.22
C LEU A 68 51.14 0.86 -8.89
N GLY A 69 51.27 -0.33 -8.28
CA GLY A 69 50.14 -1.12 -7.81
C GLY A 69 49.34 -0.40 -6.73
N ALA A 70 49.99 0.21 -5.74
CA ALA A 70 49.35 0.97 -4.68
C ALA A 70 48.59 2.19 -5.25
N VAL A 71 49.20 2.94 -6.18
CA VAL A 71 48.56 4.06 -6.88
C VAL A 71 47.38 3.57 -7.72
N GLY A 72 47.53 2.47 -8.45
CA GLY A 72 46.47 1.87 -9.27
C GLY A 72 45.28 1.40 -8.42
N VAL A 73 45.53 0.75 -7.29
CA VAL A 73 44.49 0.36 -6.32
C VAL A 73 43.80 1.61 -5.76
N LEU A 74 44.57 2.62 -5.34
CA LEU A 74 44.01 3.85 -4.77
C LEU A 74 43.15 4.59 -5.80
N PHE A 75 43.63 4.72 -7.03
CA PHE A 75 42.91 5.33 -8.14
C PHE A 75 41.67 4.51 -8.54
N GLY A 76 41.79 3.18 -8.58
CA GLY A 76 40.70 2.25 -8.88
C GLY A 76 39.58 2.32 -7.84
N VAL A 77 39.94 2.28 -6.55
CA VAL A 77 38.98 2.48 -5.44
C VAL A 77 38.33 3.85 -5.52
N GLN A 78 39.09 4.91 -5.82
CA GLN A 78 38.53 6.25 -5.99
C GLN A 78 37.57 6.35 -7.19
N ARG A 79 37.94 5.78 -8.35
CA ARG A 79 37.10 5.74 -9.57
C ARG A 79 35.84 4.91 -9.35
N LEU A 80 35.95 3.73 -8.74
CA LEU A 80 34.82 2.86 -8.43
C LEU A 80 33.89 3.54 -7.43
N SER A 81 34.44 4.12 -6.36
CA SER A 81 33.68 4.91 -5.39
C SER A 81 32.96 6.07 -6.08
N ARG A 82 33.63 6.83 -6.96
CA ARG A 82 33.01 7.92 -7.71
C ARG A 82 31.99 7.45 -8.74
N SER A 83 32.19 6.30 -9.38
CA SER A 83 31.28 5.73 -10.37
C SER A 83 30.00 5.21 -9.72
N ILE A 84 30.13 4.51 -8.60
CA ILE A 84 28.98 4.09 -7.78
C ILE A 84 28.28 5.33 -7.21
N VAL A 85 29.03 6.30 -6.68
CA VAL A 85 28.45 7.55 -6.16
C VAL A 85 27.74 8.33 -7.26
N ARG A 86 28.25 8.41 -8.50
CA ARG A 86 27.58 9.09 -9.62
C ARG A 86 26.37 8.32 -10.15
N ALA A 87 26.44 6.99 -10.20
CA ALA A 87 25.30 6.15 -10.54
C ALA A 87 24.18 6.25 -9.47
N ILE A 88 24.55 6.50 -8.21
CA ILE A 88 23.62 6.72 -7.09
C ILE A 88 23.22 8.21 -6.96
N ALA A 89 24.04 9.16 -7.41
CA ALA A 89 23.83 10.61 -7.29
C ALA A 89 23.26 11.25 -8.56
N ALA A 90 22.74 10.45 -9.50
CA ALA A 90 21.66 10.93 -10.37
C ALA A 90 20.49 11.39 -9.47
N PRO A 91 19.80 12.49 -9.80
CA PRO A 91 19.22 13.41 -8.83
C PRO A 91 18.09 12.78 -8.02
N ALA A 92 18.43 12.26 -6.84
CA ALA A 92 17.58 12.20 -5.66
C ALA A 92 18.51 12.12 -4.44
N GLU A 93 18.53 13.20 -3.66
CA GLU A 93 19.41 13.42 -2.52
C GLU A 93 19.47 12.22 -1.55
N GLY A 94 20.68 11.72 -1.27
CA GLY A 94 21.05 11.13 0.03
C GLY A 94 20.52 9.76 0.47
N ARG A 95 19.59 9.08 -0.24
CA ARG A 95 18.78 8.03 0.41
C ARG A 95 18.85 6.59 -0.12
N MET A 96 19.66 6.21 -1.11
CA MET A 96 19.54 4.84 -1.68
C MET A 96 19.79 3.71 -0.65
N GLY A 97 20.77 3.86 0.24
CA GLY A 97 21.03 2.88 1.30
C GLY A 97 19.92 2.84 2.36
N GLU A 98 19.34 4.00 2.68
CA GLU A 98 18.21 4.14 3.60
C GLU A 98 16.92 3.59 2.99
N ILE A 99 16.63 3.86 1.71
CA ILE A 99 15.47 3.33 0.98
C ILE A 99 15.55 1.81 0.87
N LEU A 100 16.73 1.25 0.57
CA LEU A 100 16.92 -0.21 0.51
C LEU A 100 16.80 -0.85 1.91
N PHE A 101 17.29 -0.18 2.95
CA PHE A 101 17.15 -0.63 4.32
C PHE A 101 15.70 -0.55 4.80
N GLU A 102 15.03 0.57 4.56
CA GLU A 102 13.62 0.82 4.84
C GLU A 102 12.73 -0.19 4.11
N LYS A 103 12.94 -0.42 2.81
CA LYS A 103 12.20 -1.44 2.05
C LYS A 103 12.39 -2.86 2.62
N ARG A 104 13.59 -3.17 3.14
CA ARG A 104 13.87 -4.46 3.78
C ARG A 104 13.33 -4.58 5.20
N LEU A 105 13.23 -3.45 5.91
CA LEU A 105 12.59 -3.38 7.22
C LEU A 105 11.08 -3.55 7.03
N LEU A 106 10.45 -2.72 6.21
CA LEU A 106 9.01 -2.78 5.94
C LEU A 106 8.55 -4.14 5.38
N SER A 107 9.41 -4.88 4.67
CA SER A 107 9.04 -6.20 4.10
C SER A 107 8.91 -7.34 5.08
N ARG A 108 9.53 -7.24 6.26
CA ARG A 108 9.29 -8.22 7.32
C ARG A 108 8.02 -7.88 8.13
N GLY A 109 7.38 -6.72 7.85
CA GLY A 109 6.38 -6.03 8.66
C GLY A 109 5.14 -6.87 8.93
N PRO A 110 4.26 -6.48 9.88
CA PRO A 110 3.03 -7.22 10.10
C PRO A 110 2.20 -7.27 8.81
N ARG A 111 1.44 -8.35 8.65
CA ARG A 111 0.49 -8.55 7.55
C ARG A 111 -0.81 -7.86 7.91
N ILE A 112 -1.20 -6.86 7.12
CA ILE A 112 -2.38 -6.04 7.40
C ILE A 112 -3.38 -6.21 6.27
N VAL A 113 -4.57 -6.70 6.59
CA VAL A 113 -5.71 -6.75 5.66
C VAL A 113 -6.63 -5.58 5.94
N ALA A 114 -6.79 -4.67 4.98
CA ALA A 114 -7.71 -3.54 5.06
C ALA A 114 -8.90 -3.80 4.12
N ILE A 115 -10.12 -3.80 4.66
CA ILE A 115 -11.34 -4.20 3.94
C ILE A 115 -12.28 -2.99 3.83
N GLY A 116 -12.70 -2.66 2.62
CA GLY A 116 -13.63 -1.55 2.40
C GLY A 116 -13.78 -1.14 0.94
N GLY A 117 -13.82 0.17 0.71
CA GLY A 117 -14.00 0.77 -0.60
C GLY A 117 -13.77 2.28 -0.58
N GLY A 118 -13.89 2.88 -1.75
CA GLY A 118 -13.84 4.32 -1.96
C GLY A 118 -12.56 5.01 -1.49
N THR A 119 -12.74 6.30 -1.23
CA THR A 119 -11.63 7.21 -0.86
C THR A 119 -11.18 7.04 0.60
N GLY A 120 -12.02 6.51 1.48
CA GLY A 120 -11.68 6.25 2.88
C GLY A 120 -10.61 5.19 3.03
N LEU A 121 -10.82 4.03 2.39
CA LEU A 121 -9.83 2.96 2.34
C LEU A 121 -8.50 3.46 1.74
N SER A 122 -8.57 4.25 0.67
CA SER A 122 -7.38 4.85 0.06
C SER A 122 -6.59 5.75 1.03
N SER A 123 -7.25 6.52 1.88
CA SER A 123 -6.59 7.31 2.93
C SER A 123 -5.91 6.42 3.98
N LEU A 124 -6.55 5.34 4.40
CA LEU A 124 -5.94 4.37 5.31
C LEU A 124 -4.69 3.71 4.69
N LEU A 125 -4.79 3.24 3.46
CA LEU A 125 -3.68 2.57 2.75
C LEU A 125 -2.44 3.45 2.61
N ARG A 126 -2.61 4.76 2.35
CA ARG A 126 -1.49 5.73 2.32
C ARG A 126 -0.72 5.81 3.63
N GLY A 127 -1.42 5.65 4.76
CA GLY A 127 -0.82 5.58 6.08
C GLY A 127 -0.15 4.24 6.33
N LEU A 128 -0.85 3.14 6.06
CA LEU A 128 -0.38 1.78 6.30
C LEU A 128 0.88 1.42 5.50
N LYS A 129 1.02 1.91 4.26
CA LYS A 129 2.22 1.65 3.43
C LYS A 129 3.52 2.23 4.01
N GLN A 130 3.42 3.12 4.99
CA GLN A 130 4.56 3.65 5.75
C GLN A 130 4.96 2.73 6.92
N LEU A 131 4.08 1.81 7.32
CA LEU A 131 4.32 0.88 8.43
C LEU A 131 4.81 -0.49 7.96
N THR A 132 4.37 -0.95 6.79
CA THR A 132 4.71 -2.27 6.25
C THR A 132 4.49 -2.30 4.74
N THR A 133 5.19 -3.18 4.02
CA THR A 133 4.85 -3.51 2.61
C THR A 133 3.87 -4.67 2.50
N ASN A 134 3.50 -5.30 3.61
CA ASN A 134 2.62 -6.46 3.66
C ASN A 134 1.16 -6.04 3.87
N VAL A 135 0.70 -5.04 3.09
CA VAL A 135 -0.67 -4.54 3.12
C VAL A 135 -1.48 -5.21 2.01
N THR A 136 -2.62 -5.77 2.38
CA THR A 136 -3.61 -6.34 1.46
C THR A 136 -4.88 -5.50 1.54
N ALA A 137 -5.23 -4.79 0.48
CA ALA A 137 -6.49 -4.10 0.36
C ALA A 137 -7.56 -5.02 -0.26
N VAL A 138 -8.62 -5.34 0.47
CA VAL A 138 -9.77 -6.09 -0.04
C VAL A 138 -10.88 -5.10 -0.36
N VAL A 139 -11.30 -5.08 -1.62
CA VAL A 139 -12.13 -4.02 -2.15
C VAL A 139 -13.44 -4.56 -2.71
N THR A 140 -14.54 -3.87 -2.42
CA THR A 140 -15.85 -4.18 -3.02
C THR A 140 -15.82 -3.93 -4.54
N VAL A 141 -16.50 -4.80 -5.29
CA VAL A 141 -16.68 -4.68 -6.75
C VAL A 141 -18.16 -4.61 -7.12
N MET A 142 -18.97 -4.01 -6.25
CA MET A 142 -20.42 -3.88 -6.40
C MET A 142 -20.88 -2.49 -6.88
N ASP A 143 -19.93 -1.58 -7.16
CA ASP A 143 -20.18 -0.24 -7.69
C ASP A 143 -20.83 -0.31 -9.09
N ASP A 144 -21.85 0.53 -9.30
CA ASP A 144 -22.56 0.71 -10.56
C ASP A 144 -22.66 2.19 -10.99
N GLY A 145 -21.94 3.09 -10.32
CA GLY A 145 -21.96 4.52 -10.54
C GLY A 145 -20.87 5.05 -11.48
N GLY A 146 -21.14 6.21 -12.09
CA GLY A 146 -20.15 7.02 -12.80
C GLY A 146 -19.41 6.29 -13.93
N SER A 147 -18.08 6.49 -14.01
CA SER A 147 -17.24 5.85 -15.03
C SER A 147 -17.12 4.34 -14.82
N SER A 148 -17.17 3.85 -13.57
CA SER A 148 -17.08 2.42 -13.28
C SER A 148 -18.33 1.68 -13.77
N GLY A 149 -19.51 2.23 -13.45
CA GLY A 149 -20.80 1.69 -13.87
C GLY A 149 -20.98 1.63 -15.37
N ARG A 150 -20.61 2.68 -16.10
CA ARG A 150 -20.68 2.67 -17.58
C ARG A 150 -19.80 1.59 -18.19
N LEU A 151 -18.54 1.49 -17.76
CA LEU A 151 -17.63 0.45 -18.26
C LEU A 151 -18.12 -0.96 -17.91
N ARG A 152 -18.66 -1.15 -16.71
CA ARG A 152 -19.29 -2.40 -16.29
C ARG A 152 -20.44 -2.80 -17.23
N GLN A 153 -21.30 -1.86 -17.61
CA GLN A 153 -22.43 -2.12 -18.50
C GLN A 153 -22.01 -2.35 -19.96
N GLU A 154 -21.06 -1.57 -20.46
CA GLU A 154 -20.65 -1.60 -21.87
C GLU A 154 -19.69 -2.76 -22.19
N LEU A 155 -18.78 -3.08 -21.26
CA LEU A 155 -17.70 -4.05 -21.48
C LEU A 155 -17.89 -5.34 -20.66
N ASN A 156 -18.97 -5.44 -19.87
CA ASN A 156 -19.23 -6.57 -18.97
C ASN A 156 -18.04 -6.90 -18.05
N ILE A 157 -17.38 -5.86 -17.53
CA ILE A 157 -16.25 -5.99 -16.60
C ILE A 157 -16.66 -5.71 -15.16
N LEU A 158 -15.82 -6.09 -14.19
CA LEU A 158 -15.99 -5.66 -12.81
C LEU A 158 -15.66 -4.16 -12.68
N PRO A 159 -16.35 -3.41 -11.81
CA PRO A 159 -16.15 -1.96 -11.70
C PRO A 159 -14.73 -1.66 -11.19
N PRO A 160 -13.90 -0.94 -11.97
CA PRO A 160 -12.48 -0.77 -11.64
C PRO A 160 -12.20 0.40 -10.67
N GLY A 161 -13.18 1.24 -10.35
CA GLY A 161 -12.96 2.52 -9.68
C GLY A 161 -12.28 2.44 -8.32
N ASP A 162 -12.81 1.62 -7.41
CA ASP A 162 -12.26 1.50 -6.05
C ASP A 162 -10.92 0.76 -6.03
N ILE A 163 -10.78 -0.25 -6.88
CA ILE A 163 -9.51 -0.94 -7.13
C ILE A 163 -8.45 0.06 -7.60
N ARG A 164 -8.78 0.90 -8.60
CA ARG A 164 -7.89 1.96 -9.10
C ARG A 164 -7.44 2.89 -7.98
N ASN A 165 -8.37 3.36 -7.14
CA ASN A 165 -8.04 4.27 -6.04
C ASN A 165 -7.08 3.63 -5.03
N CYS A 166 -7.27 2.35 -4.71
CA CYS A 166 -6.37 1.60 -3.82
C CYS A 166 -4.99 1.38 -4.45
N LEU A 167 -4.92 1.06 -5.75
CA LEU A 167 -3.67 0.90 -6.47
C LEU A 167 -2.85 2.20 -6.50
N ILE A 168 -3.49 3.34 -6.75
CA ILE A 168 -2.84 4.66 -6.67
C ILE A 168 -2.37 4.95 -5.24
N ALA A 169 -3.20 4.65 -4.23
CA ALA A 169 -2.85 4.86 -2.83
C ALA A 169 -1.63 4.04 -2.38
N LEU A 170 -1.43 2.85 -2.95
CA LEU A 170 -0.29 1.97 -2.67
C LEU A 170 0.91 2.18 -3.61
N ALA A 171 0.79 3.00 -4.66
CA ALA A 171 1.90 3.28 -5.58
C ALA A 171 3.12 3.90 -4.85
N GLU A 172 4.33 3.58 -5.34
CA GLU A 172 5.59 4.11 -4.78
C GLU A 172 5.74 5.61 -5.03
N ASP A 173 5.45 6.10 -6.25
CA ASP A 173 5.37 7.53 -6.57
C ASP A 173 3.93 7.94 -6.88
N GLU A 174 3.18 8.24 -5.82
CA GLU A 174 1.81 8.70 -5.96
C GLU A 174 1.71 10.05 -6.70
N SER A 175 2.70 10.93 -6.57
CA SER A 175 2.58 12.33 -7.02
C SER A 175 2.44 12.46 -8.53
N GLN A 176 3.22 11.71 -9.30
CA GLN A 176 3.19 11.71 -10.76
C GLN A 176 2.08 10.79 -11.30
N ILE A 177 1.93 9.60 -10.72
CA ILE A 177 0.97 8.59 -11.17
C ILE A 177 -0.47 9.05 -10.91
N SER A 178 -0.73 9.68 -9.77
CA SER A 178 -2.08 10.10 -9.37
C SER A 178 -2.68 11.08 -10.37
N GLN A 179 -1.92 12.04 -10.91
CA GLN A 179 -2.44 13.01 -11.87
C GLN A 179 -2.90 12.34 -13.17
N LEU A 180 -2.07 11.42 -13.70
CA LEU A 180 -2.38 10.69 -14.92
C LEU A 180 -3.58 9.76 -14.73
N PHE A 181 -3.57 8.93 -13.68
CA PHE A 181 -4.60 7.90 -13.49
C PHE A 181 -5.94 8.46 -12.96
N ASN A 182 -5.91 9.60 -12.27
CA ASN A 182 -7.13 10.34 -11.91
C ASN A 182 -7.62 11.29 -13.00
N HIS A 183 -6.89 11.43 -14.12
CA HIS A 183 -7.36 12.22 -15.25
C HIS A 183 -8.74 11.74 -15.70
N ARG A 184 -9.65 12.70 -15.88
CA ARG A 184 -11.00 12.47 -16.38
C ARG A 184 -11.20 13.26 -17.66
N PHE A 185 -11.61 12.58 -18.72
CA PHE A 185 -11.81 13.18 -20.04
C PHE A 185 -12.98 14.17 -20.00
N GLN A 186 -12.77 15.32 -20.65
CA GLN A 186 -13.70 16.47 -20.54
C GLN A 186 -14.81 16.49 -21.59
N GLY A 187 -14.59 15.84 -22.75
CA GLY A 187 -15.52 15.89 -23.88
C GLY A 187 -15.33 14.73 -24.84
N GLY A 188 -16.19 14.68 -25.86
CA GLY A 188 -16.22 13.60 -26.85
C GLY A 188 -16.74 12.27 -26.28
N THR A 189 -16.49 11.18 -27.01
CA THR A 189 -16.98 9.83 -26.65
C THR A 189 -16.47 9.35 -25.29
N LEU A 190 -15.30 9.82 -24.85
CA LEU A 190 -14.71 9.43 -23.56
C LEU A 190 -15.18 10.31 -22.39
N GLN A 191 -16.07 11.28 -22.61
CA GLN A 191 -16.45 12.25 -21.59
C GLN A 191 -16.84 11.61 -20.25
N GLY A 192 -16.19 12.06 -19.19
CA GLY A 192 -16.41 11.58 -17.83
C GLY A 192 -15.76 10.23 -17.52
N HIS A 193 -15.12 9.54 -18.47
CA HIS A 193 -14.31 8.35 -18.15
C HIS A 193 -13.01 8.76 -17.44
N SER A 194 -12.57 7.93 -16.51
CA SER A 194 -11.22 8.06 -15.92
C SER A 194 -10.22 7.27 -16.76
N LEU A 195 -9.07 7.88 -17.07
CA LEU A 195 -7.99 7.18 -17.78
C LEU A 195 -7.58 5.90 -17.07
N GLY A 196 -7.41 5.93 -15.75
CA GLY A 196 -7.06 4.72 -15.00
C GLY A 196 -8.10 3.61 -15.08
N ASN A 197 -9.38 3.94 -15.14
CA ASN A 197 -10.43 2.93 -15.34
C ASN A 197 -10.33 2.30 -16.73
N LEU A 198 -10.04 3.10 -17.77
CA LEU A 198 -9.86 2.60 -19.14
C LEU A 198 -8.62 1.70 -19.25
N VAL A 199 -7.52 2.05 -18.57
CA VAL A 199 -6.32 1.21 -18.54
C VAL A 199 -6.61 -0.15 -17.90
N ILE A 200 -7.32 -0.17 -16.76
CA ILE A 200 -7.70 -1.44 -16.11
C ILE A 200 -8.64 -2.25 -17.01
N ALA A 201 -9.62 -1.60 -17.66
CA ALA A 201 -10.52 -2.27 -18.60
C ALA A 201 -9.76 -2.90 -19.77
N GLY A 202 -8.83 -2.16 -20.38
CA GLY A 202 -7.99 -2.67 -21.47
C GLY A 202 -7.07 -3.81 -21.02
N LEU A 203 -6.48 -3.72 -19.82
CA LEU A 203 -5.69 -4.81 -19.25
C LEU A 203 -6.53 -6.06 -19.00
N GLN A 204 -7.78 -5.92 -18.54
CA GLN A 204 -8.69 -7.06 -18.39
C GLN A 204 -9.01 -7.69 -19.74
N GLU A 205 -9.30 -6.90 -20.76
CA GLU A 205 -9.57 -7.40 -22.11
C GLU A 205 -8.36 -8.16 -22.69
N MET A 206 -7.14 -7.63 -22.47
CA MET A 206 -5.90 -8.28 -22.91
C MET A 206 -5.54 -9.55 -22.14
N THR A 207 -5.73 -9.56 -20.83
CA THR A 207 -5.35 -10.69 -19.95
C THR A 207 -6.45 -11.74 -19.80
N GLY A 208 -7.67 -11.41 -20.23
CA GLY A 208 -8.87 -12.26 -20.11
C GLY A 208 -9.40 -12.41 -18.68
N SER A 209 -8.83 -11.73 -17.68
CA SER A 209 -9.22 -11.90 -16.27
C SER A 209 -8.93 -10.66 -15.43
N PHE A 210 -9.85 -10.33 -14.52
CA PHE A 210 -9.77 -9.09 -13.73
C PHE A 210 -8.66 -9.10 -12.70
N ASP A 211 -8.40 -10.25 -12.06
CA ASP A 211 -7.29 -10.43 -11.13
C ASP A 211 -5.93 -10.24 -11.81
N ARG A 212 -5.74 -10.76 -13.02
CA ARG A 212 -4.51 -10.55 -13.79
C ARG A 212 -4.34 -9.10 -14.20
N ALA A 213 -5.41 -8.42 -14.60
CA ALA A 213 -5.38 -6.99 -14.89
C ALA A 213 -4.91 -6.17 -13.68
N ILE A 214 -5.34 -6.54 -12.47
CA ILE A 214 -4.91 -5.90 -11.23
C ILE A 214 -3.43 -6.21 -10.93
N GLU A 215 -2.97 -7.44 -11.18
CA GLU A 215 -1.55 -7.83 -11.00
C GLU A 215 -0.62 -7.05 -11.94
N GLU A 216 -0.99 -6.93 -13.22
CA GLU A 216 -0.23 -6.14 -14.20
C GLU A 216 -0.22 -4.66 -13.83
N MET A 217 -1.38 -4.12 -13.45
CA MET A 217 -1.51 -2.72 -13.03
C MET A 217 -0.70 -2.45 -11.75
N SER A 218 -0.70 -3.38 -10.79
CA SER A 218 0.10 -3.30 -9.56
C SER A 218 1.60 -3.25 -9.85
N THR A 219 2.04 -3.99 -10.87
CA THR A 219 3.42 -4.03 -11.36
C THR A 219 3.79 -2.73 -12.06
N LEU A 220 2.93 -2.24 -12.96
CA LEU A 220 3.12 -0.96 -13.67
C LEU A 220 3.24 0.22 -12.70
N LEU A 221 2.44 0.23 -11.62
CA LEU A 221 2.48 1.28 -10.59
C LEU A 221 3.50 1.03 -9.49
N ASN A 222 4.21 -0.11 -9.52
CA ASN A 222 5.18 -0.52 -8.49
C ASN A 222 4.61 -0.35 -7.07
N THR A 223 3.43 -0.94 -6.85
CA THR A 223 2.67 -0.79 -5.60
C THR A 223 3.35 -1.48 -4.41
N ARG A 224 3.24 -0.87 -3.22
CA ARG A 224 3.73 -1.40 -1.94
C ARG A 224 2.60 -2.11 -1.20
N GLY A 225 2.35 -3.35 -1.57
CA GLY A 225 1.25 -4.17 -1.06
C GLY A 225 0.49 -4.79 -2.22
N GLN A 226 -0.70 -5.30 -1.95
CA GLN A 226 -1.58 -5.89 -2.96
C GLN A 226 -3.01 -5.38 -2.81
N VAL A 227 -3.71 -5.33 -3.95
CA VAL A 227 -5.13 -4.98 -4.01
C VAL A 227 -5.87 -6.19 -4.57
N LEU A 228 -6.88 -6.65 -3.85
CA LEU A 228 -7.68 -7.81 -4.19
C LEU A 228 -9.16 -7.41 -4.28
N PRO A 229 -9.87 -7.80 -5.34
CA PRO A 229 -11.32 -7.69 -5.35
C PRO A 229 -11.90 -8.73 -4.38
N ALA A 230 -12.94 -8.37 -3.64
CA ALA A 230 -13.59 -9.29 -2.69
C ALA A 230 -14.09 -10.57 -3.37
N THR A 231 -14.51 -10.45 -4.62
CA THR A 231 -14.95 -11.56 -5.47
C THR A 231 -14.55 -11.29 -6.92
N LEU A 232 -14.42 -12.35 -7.71
CA LEU A 232 -14.31 -12.28 -9.17
C LEU A 232 -15.67 -12.50 -9.87
N ALA A 233 -16.73 -12.79 -9.11
CA ALA A 233 -18.06 -12.99 -9.65
C ALA A 233 -18.82 -11.66 -9.77
N HIS A 234 -19.63 -11.53 -10.82
CA HIS A 234 -20.56 -10.41 -10.95
C HIS A 234 -21.70 -10.54 -9.94
N ALA A 235 -21.90 -9.50 -9.14
CA ALA A 235 -23.04 -9.32 -8.28
C ALA A 235 -23.36 -7.83 -8.12
N GLU A 236 -24.58 -7.53 -7.73
CA GLU A 236 -25.05 -6.17 -7.46
C GLU A 236 -25.51 -6.06 -6.02
N LEU A 237 -25.41 -4.87 -5.47
CA LEU A 237 -25.85 -4.58 -4.12
C LEU A 237 -27.37 -4.38 -4.09
N VAL A 238 -28.06 -4.92 -3.10
CA VAL A 238 -29.50 -4.76 -2.92
C VAL A 238 -29.77 -4.31 -1.49
N ALA A 239 -30.41 -3.15 -1.33
CA ALA A 239 -30.91 -2.66 -0.06
C ALA A 239 -32.40 -2.96 0.10
N GLU A 240 -32.77 -3.52 1.25
CA GLU A 240 -34.12 -3.51 1.80
C GLU A 240 -34.27 -2.28 2.67
N LEU A 241 -35.23 -1.41 2.36
CA LEU A 241 -35.50 -0.22 3.14
C LEU A 241 -36.49 -0.51 4.28
N GLU A 242 -36.58 0.38 5.27
CA GLU A 242 -37.54 0.26 6.38
C GLU A 242 -39.00 0.24 5.90
N ASP A 243 -39.30 0.88 4.76
CA ASP A 243 -40.63 0.86 4.12
C ASP A 243 -40.93 -0.41 3.30
N GLY A 244 -40.01 -1.38 3.30
CA GLY A 244 -40.15 -2.66 2.60
C GLY A 244 -39.76 -2.64 1.12
N ARG A 245 -39.44 -1.48 0.53
CA ARG A 245 -38.95 -1.42 -0.85
C ARG A 245 -37.58 -2.08 -0.99
N LEU A 246 -37.35 -2.68 -2.15
CA LEU A 246 -36.05 -3.25 -2.54
C LEU A 246 -35.41 -2.37 -3.60
N ILE A 247 -34.21 -1.87 -3.30
CA ILE A 247 -33.42 -1.04 -4.20
C ILE A 247 -32.16 -1.81 -4.59
N GLN A 248 -32.07 -2.21 -5.85
CA GLN A 248 -30.88 -2.84 -6.42
C GLN A 248 -29.94 -1.76 -6.97
N GLY A 249 -28.64 -1.96 -6.93
CA GLY A 249 -27.64 -1.03 -7.46
C GLY A 249 -27.14 0.01 -6.45
N GLU A 250 -25.83 0.11 -6.29
CA GLU A 250 -25.15 0.95 -5.29
C GLU A 250 -25.55 2.43 -5.41
N SER A 251 -25.50 2.99 -6.62
CA SER A 251 -25.74 4.41 -6.88
C SER A 251 -27.21 4.85 -6.75
N ARG A 252 -28.13 3.88 -6.57
CA ARG A 252 -29.56 4.10 -6.37
C ARG A 252 -29.95 4.08 -4.89
N ILE A 253 -29.19 3.38 -4.04
CA ILE A 253 -29.53 3.18 -2.62
C ILE A 253 -29.60 4.51 -1.86
N PRO A 254 -28.59 5.41 -1.91
CA PRO A 254 -28.66 6.69 -1.19
C PRO A 254 -29.79 7.62 -1.68
N LYS A 255 -30.28 7.41 -2.90
CA LYS A 255 -31.33 8.25 -3.53
C LYS A 255 -32.75 7.78 -3.21
N ALA A 256 -32.90 6.66 -2.50
CA ALA A 256 -34.20 6.05 -2.25
C ALA A 256 -35.05 6.81 -1.22
N GLY A 257 -34.44 7.70 -0.42
CA GLY A 257 -35.11 8.59 0.53
C GLY A 257 -35.69 7.88 1.76
N SER A 258 -35.27 6.64 2.03
CA SER A 258 -35.69 5.86 3.19
C SER A 258 -34.50 5.12 3.79
N ARG A 259 -34.56 4.80 5.09
CA ARG A 259 -33.46 4.16 5.82
C ARG A 259 -33.26 2.73 5.34
N VAL A 260 -31.99 2.33 5.27
CA VAL A 260 -31.61 0.95 4.97
C VAL A 260 -31.89 0.07 6.19
N ARG A 261 -32.76 -0.91 6.01
CA ARG A 261 -33.02 -1.95 7.00
C ARG A 261 -32.01 -3.09 6.90
N ARG A 262 -31.73 -3.56 5.67
CA ARG A 262 -30.82 -4.69 5.43
C ARG A 262 -30.19 -4.64 4.05
N MET A 263 -28.97 -5.13 3.94
CA MET A 263 -28.22 -5.29 2.69
C MET A 263 -28.13 -6.77 2.32
N ARG A 264 -28.16 -7.04 1.02
CA ARG A 264 -27.89 -8.35 0.43
C ARG A 264 -27.25 -8.20 -0.95
N LEU A 265 -26.72 -9.28 -1.49
CA LEU A 265 -26.29 -9.33 -2.89
C LEU A 265 -27.44 -9.82 -3.78
N SER A 266 -27.44 -9.42 -5.05
CA SER A 266 -28.46 -9.79 -6.04
C SER A 266 -28.55 -11.29 -6.29
N ARG A 267 -27.49 -12.03 -5.97
CA ARG A 267 -27.44 -13.48 -5.99
C ARG A 267 -26.93 -14.00 -4.64
N PRO A 268 -27.47 -15.12 -4.14
CA PRO A 268 -26.90 -15.79 -2.97
C PRO A 268 -25.52 -16.39 -3.30
N ASP A 269 -24.74 -16.67 -2.25
CA ASP A 269 -23.51 -17.46 -2.30
C ASP A 269 -22.46 -16.97 -3.31
N VAL A 270 -22.30 -15.65 -3.43
CA VAL A 270 -21.21 -15.03 -4.21
C VAL A 270 -19.87 -15.45 -3.58
N PRO A 271 -19.03 -16.24 -4.25
CA PRO A 271 -17.82 -16.77 -3.64
C PRO A 271 -16.78 -15.68 -3.46
N ALA A 272 -16.08 -15.68 -2.32
CA ALA A 272 -14.89 -14.86 -2.16
C ALA A 272 -13.81 -15.25 -3.16
N TYR A 273 -13.00 -14.28 -3.59
CA TYR A 273 -11.77 -14.59 -4.29
C TYR A 273 -10.85 -15.38 -3.35
N PRO A 274 -10.39 -16.60 -3.67
CA PRO A 274 -9.69 -17.44 -2.68
C PRO A 274 -8.46 -16.79 -2.03
N LYS A 275 -7.75 -15.92 -2.75
CA LYS A 275 -6.63 -15.13 -2.19
C LYS A 275 -7.07 -14.25 -1.02
N VAL A 276 -8.28 -13.68 -1.05
CA VAL A 276 -8.83 -12.86 0.04
C VAL A 276 -8.93 -13.66 1.33
N LEU A 277 -9.45 -14.89 1.27
CA LEU A 277 -9.59 -15.75 2.44
C LEU A 277 -8.23 -16.16 3.00
N GLU A 278 -7.27 -16.43 2.13
CA GLU A 278 -5.90 -16.77 2.54
C GLU A 278 -5.20 -15.59 3.23
N GLU A 279 -5.36 -14.39 2.70
CA GLU A 279 -4.80 -13.18 3.30
C GLU A 279 -5.42 -12.86 4.66
N ILE A 280 -6.75 -13.01 4.80
CA ILE A 280 -7.44 -12.86 6.10
C ILE A 280 -6.92 -13.88 7.13
N ARG A 281 -6.67 -15.12 6.69
CA ARG A 281 -6.16 -16.21 7.54
C ARG A 281 -4.72 -15.96 8.00
N GLN A 282 -3.89 -15.33 7.17
CA GLN A 282 -2.49 -15.04 7.45
C GLN A 282 -2.27 -13.65 8.09
N ALA A 283 -3.33 -12.86 8.25
CA ALA A 283 -3.24 -11.49 8.77
C ALA A 283 -2.79 -11.47 10.24
N ASP A 284 -1.96 -10.49 10.58
CA ASP A 284 -1.72 -10.07 11.97
C ASP A 284 -2.75 -9.02 12.40
N LEU A 285 -3.22 -8.22 11.44
CA LEU A 285 -4.20 -7.15 11.61
C LEU A 285 -5.28 -7.19 10.52
N ILE A 286 -6.54 -7.06 10.92
CA ILE A 286 -7.67 -6.87 10.00
C ILE A 286 -8.34 -5.54 10.35
N ILE A 287 -8.52 -4.66 9.35
CA ILE A 287 -9.07 -3.33 9.53
C ILE A 287 -10.28 -3.18 8.62
N LEU A 288 -11.46 -2.93 9.21
CA LEU A 288 -12.70 -2.66 8.50
C LEU A 288 -12.89 -1.15 8.36
N GLY A 289 -13.04 -0.68 7.12
CA GLY A 289 -13.16 0.73 6.82
C GLY A 289 -11.82 1.50 6.94
N PRO A 290 -11.86 2.84 6.93
CA PRO A 290 -13.06 3.66 6.86
C PRO A 290 -13.68 3.64 5.45
N GLY A 291 -14.98 3.85 5.37
CA GLY A 291 -15.73 3.81 4.11
C GLY A 291 -17.23 3.77 4.38
N SER A 292 -18.05 3.95 3.34
CA SER A 292 -19.49 3.89 3.51
C SER A 292 -19.92 2.58 4.13
N LEU A 293 -20.75 2.64 5.18
CA LEU A 293 -21.11 1.45 5.94
C LEU A 293 -21.83 0.43 5.04
N PHE A 294 -22.89 0.86 4.36
CA PHE A 294 -23.74 -0.01 3.56
C PHE A 294 -23.20 -0.27 2.15
N THR A 295 -22.45 0.66 1.57
CA THR A 295 -21.96 0.57 0.18
C THR A 295 -20.46 0.27 0.04
N SER A 296 -19.67 0.27 1.12
CA SER A 296 -18.24 -0.08 1.07
C SER A 296 -17.80 -1.14 2.08
N VAL A 297 -18.27 -1.11 3.33
CA VAL A 297 -17.84 -2.08 4.35
C VAL A 297 -18.67 -3.36 4.28
N ILE A 298 -19.98 -3.25 4.50
CA ILE A 298 -20.93 -4.38 4.49
C ILE A 298 -20.87 -5.20 3.19
N PRO A 299 -20.74 -4.61 1.97
CA PRO A 299 -20.70 -5.40 0.74
C PRO A 299 -19.57 -6.42 0.68
N ASN A 300 -18.43 -6.14 1.31
CA ASN A 300 -17.34 -7.11 1.42
C ASN A 300 -17.71 -8.28 2.36
N LEU A 301 -18.43 -8.00 3.45
CA LEU A 301 -18.87 -9.00 4.43
C LEU A 301 -19.97 -9.92 3.90
N LEU A 302 -20.74 -9.45 2.91
CA LEU A 302 -21.78 -10.24 2.25
C LEU A 302 -21.24 -11.31 1.29
N VAL A 303 -19.95 -11.25 0.94
CA VAL A 303 -19.30 -12.23 0.09
C VAL A 303 -19.01 -13.50 0.89
N ALA A 304 -19.40 -14.65 0.34
CA ALA A 304 -19.37 -15.92 1.05
C ALA A 304 -17.96 -16.28 1.54
N GLY A 305 -17.84 -16.57 2.84
CA GLY A 305 -16.59 -16.93 3.50
C GLY A 305 -15.82 -15.75 4.10
N VAL A 306 -16.08 -14.50 3.66
CA VAL A 306 -15.33 -13.33 4.15
C VAL A 306 -15.62 -13.08 5.63
N ARG A 307 -16.90 -13.03 6.01
CA ARG A 307 -17.33 -12.86 7.39
C ARG A 307 -16.71 -13.93 8.29
N GLU A 308 -16.89 -15.20 7.94
CA GLU A 308 -16.44 -16.33 8.74
C GLU A 308 -14.92 -16.36 8.88
N ALA A 309 -14.19 -15.98 7.82
CA ALA A 309 -12.73 -15.87 7.86
C ALA A 309 -12.27 -14.76 8.81
N ILE A 310 -12.95 -13.60 8.80
CA ILE A 310 -12.64 -12.48 9.72
C ILE A 310 -12.89 -12.93 11.16
N GLU A 311 -14.09 -13.45 11.46
CA GLU A 311 -14.48 -13.85 12.82
C GLU A 311 -13.56 -14.93 13.41
N ARG A 312 -13.10 -15.89 12.59
CA ARG A 312 -12.19 -16.97 13.02
C ARG A 312 -10.72 -16.58 13.08
N SER A 313 -10.33 -15.47 12.46
CA SER A 313 -8.93 -15.05 12.40
C SER A 313 -8.41 -14.67 13.79
N PRO A 314 -7.20 -15.10 14.19
CA PRO A 314 -6.57 -14.66 15.44
C PRO A 314 -6.02 -13.22 15.34
N ALA A 315 -6.05 -12.61 14.16
CA ALA A 315 -5.61 -11.25 13.92
C ALA A 315 -6.32 -10.26 14.85
N LYS A 316 -5.64 -9.15 15.16
CA LYS A 316 -6.25 -8.02 15.84
C LYS A 316 -7.18 -7.27 14.90
N LYS A 317 -8.42 -7.03 15.33
CA LYS A 317 -9.51 -6.54 14.47
C LYS A 317 -9.93 -5.12 14.85
N PHE A 318 -9.90 -4.23 13.86
CA PHE A 318 -10.24 -2.83 13.99
C PHE A 318 -11.46 -2.51 13.15
N TYR A 319 -12.35 -1.65 13.66
CA TYR A 319 -13.31 -0.92 12.85
C TYR A 319 -13.01 0.58 12.93
N ILE A 320 -12.83 1.22 11.78
CA ILE A 320 -12.58 2.66 11.69
C ILE A 320 -13.89 3.37 11.40
N MET A 321 -14.37 4.13 12.38
CA MET A 321 -15.63 4.86 12.31
C MET A 321 -15.57 5.96 11.25
N ASN A 322 -16.70 6.21 10.59
CA ASN A 322 -16.81 7.34 9.66
C ASN A 322 -16.78 8.67 10.42
N LEU A 323 -16.19 9.70 9.80
CA LEU A 323 -16.12 11.06 10.37
C LEU A 323 -17.50 11.75 10.35
N MET A 324 -18.25 11.52 9.27
CA MET A 324 -19.52 12.16 8.97
C MET A 324 -20.56 11.09 8.61
N THR A 325 -21.83 11.34 8.89
CA THR A 325 -22.96 10.57 8.38
C THR A 325 -23.09 10.76 6.87
N GLN A 326 -23.72 9.80 6.21
CA GLN A 326 -23.94 9.83 4.77
C GLN A 326 -25.43 9.94 4.46
N PRO A 327 -25.85 10.96 3.71
CA PRO A 327 -27.25 11.15 3.33
C PRO A 327 -27.80 9.91 2.61
N GLY A 328 -28.94 9.40 3.08
CA GLY A 328 -29.61 8.24 2.50
C GLY A 328 -28.99 6.88 2.87
N GLU A 329 -27.84 6.87 3.55
CA GLU A 329 -27.23 5.64 4.10
C GLU A 329 -27.30 5.65 5.62
N THR A 330 -26.62 6.59 6.28
CA THR A 330 -26.45 6.65 7.73
C THR A 330 -27.03 7.95 8.31
N THR A 331 -28.11 8.47 7.71
CA THR A 331 -28.78 9.70 8.16
C THR A 331 -29.27 9.58 9.60
N GLY A 332 -28.66 10.39 10.47
CA GLY A 332 -28.96 10.43 11.90
C GLY A 332 -28.32 9.32 12.72
N PHE A 333 -27.39 8.55 12.15
CA PHE A 333 -26.69 7.51 12.89
C PHE A 333 -25.65 8.11 13.85
N THR A 334 -25.64 7.62 15.08
CA THR A 334 -24.54 7.76 16.03
C THR A 334 -23.44 6.71 15.79
N ALA A 335 -22.36 6.76 16.55
CA ALA A 335 -21.34 5.72 16.56
C ALA A 335 -21.93 4.35 16.97
N LYS A 336 -22.84 4.33 17.95
CA LYS A 336 -23.55 3.12 18.37
C LYS A 336 -24.45 2.55 17.28
N ASP A 337 -25.17 3.41 16.54
CA ASP A 337 -26.02 2.96 15.42
C ASP A 337 -25.20 2.31 14.30
N HIS A 338 -24.01 2.84 14.00
CA HIS A 338 -23.10 2.21 13.03
C HIS A 338 -22.68 0.81 13.50
N LEU A 339 -22.38 0.63 14.79
CA LEU A 339 -22.03 -0.68 15.34
C LEU A 339 -23.23 -1.63 15.29
N HIS A 340 -24.43 -1.21 15.69
CA HIS A 340 -25.62 -2.06 15.60
C HIS A 340 -25.88 -2.53 14.17
N ALA A 341 -25.82 -1.62 13.18
CA ALA A 341 -25.98 -1.98 11.78
C ALA A 341 -24.87 -2.91 11.27
N LEU A 342 -23.62 -2.74 11.73
CA LEU A 342 -22.52 -3.67 11.43
C LEU A 342 -22.74 -5.05 12.09
N GLY A 343 -23.34 -5.07 13.29
CA GLY A 343 -23.61 -6.27 14.07
C GLY A 343 -24.56 -7.28 13.42
N ASP A 344 -25.36 -6.84 12.46
CA ASP A 344 -26.19 -7.72 11.64
C ASP A 344 -25.34 -8.58 10.65
N TYR A 345 -24.11 -8.15 10.34
CA TYR A 345 -23.24 -8.76 9.34
C TYR A 345 -21.93 -9.32 9.90
N LEU A 346 -21.58 -8.96 11.14
CA LEU A 346 -20.34 -9.38 11.80
C LEU A 346 -20.60 -9.54 13.30
N ASP A 347 -20.10 -10.60 13.93
CA ASP A 347 -20.07 -10.68 15.39
C ASP A 347 -19.14 -9.58 15.95
N LEU A 348 -19.74 -8.54 16.53
CA LEU A 348 -19.01 -7.39 17.09
C LEU A 348 -18.07 -7.78 18.23
N ARG A 349 -18.30 -8.91 18.91
CA ARG A 349 -17.38 -9.43 19.94
C ARG A 349 -16.06 -9.92 19.36
N SER A 350 -16.00 -10.13 18.04
CA SER A 350 -14.75 -10.45 17.35
C SER A 350 -13.85 -9.21 17.19
N LEU A 351 -14.40 -7.99 17.25
CA LEU A 351 -13.64 -6.75 17.14
C LEU A 351 -12.86 -6.46 18.42
N ASP A 352 -11.58 -6.15 18.30
CA ASP A 352 -10.75 -5.71 19.43
C ASP A 352 -10.88 -4.20 19.66
N PHE A 353 -10.93 -3.41 18.58
CA PHE A 353 -10.87 -1.95 18.63
C PHE A 353 -11.88 -1.27 17.72
N VAL A 354 -12.48 -0.19 18.21
CA VAL A 354 -13.20 0.80 17.38
C VAL A 354 -12.45 2.12 17.49
N VAL A 355 -12.06 2.67 16.34
CA VAL A 355 -11.31 3.93 16.26
C VAL A 355 -12.25 5.02 15.78
N LEU A 356 -12.38 6.10 16.55
CA LEU A 356 -13.19 7.25 16.19
C LEU A 356 -12.47 8.58 16.40
N ASN A 357 -12.91 9.55 15.61
CA ASN A 357 -12.38 10.90 15.64
C ASN A 357 -12.98 11.70 16.81
N LYS A 358 -12.13 12.37 17.58
CA LYS A 358 -12.55 13.32 18.63
C LYS A 358 -12.36 14.79 18.22
N GLN A 359 -11.66 15.04 17.11
CA GLN A 359 -11.37 16.39 16.65
C GLN A 359 -12.65 17.04 16.09
N PRO A 360 -13.02 18.26 16.51
CA PRO A 360 -14.18 18.94 15.95
C PRO A 360 -13.95 19.29 14.47
N VAL A 361 -15.01 19.17 13.67
CA VAL A 361 -15.02 19.61 12.28
C VAL A 361 -15.12 21.15 12.26
N PRO A 362 -14.33 21.86 11.44
CA PRO A 362 -14.42 23.32 11.31
C PRO A 362 -15.83 23.80 10.95
N THR A 363 -16.26 24.92 11.55
CA THR A 363 -17.63 25.46 11.43
C THR A 363 -18.03 25.75 9.99
N GLU A 364 -17.09 26.24 9.17
CA GLU A 364 -17.31 26.56 7.76
C GLU A 364 -17.70 25.29 6.98
N LEU A 365 -16.95 24.20 7.19
CA LEU A 365 -17.24 22.90 6.58
C LEU A 365 -18.52 22.27 7.12
N LEU A 366 -18.80 22.42 8.41
CA LEU A 366 -20.03 21.90 9.01
C LEU A 366 -21.28 22.45 8.30
N SER A 367 -21.29 23.75 8.00
CA SER A 367 -22.41 24.36 7.27
C SER A 367 -22.62 23.76 5.88
N GLN A 368 -21.53 23.43 5.18
CA GLN A 368 -21.57 22.80 3.87
C GLN A 368 -22.10 21.36 3.95
N TYR A 369 -21.58 20.55 4.88
CA TYR A 369 -22.08 19.19 5.08
C TYR A 369 -23.54 19.17 5.52
N ALA A 370 -23.95 20.10 6.39
CA ALA A 370 -25.34 20.20 6.84
C ALA A 370 -26.31 20.48 5.68
N GLN A 371 -25.91 21.30 4.70
CA GLN A 371 -26.69 21.53 3.47
C GLN A 371 -26.81 20.28 2.61
N GLU A 372 -25.81 19.40 2.64
CA GLU A 372 -25.85 18.09 1.99
C GLU A 372 -26.60 17.03 2.82
N GLY A 373 -27.09 17.37 4.04
CA GLY A 373 -27.76 16.43 4.95
C GLY A 373 -26.80 15.50 5.71
N SER A 374 -25.54 15.90 5.83
CA SER A 374 -24.46 15.18 6.51
C SER A 374 -24.03 15.93 7.77
N VAL A 375 -23.81 15.19 8.85
CA VAL A 375 -23.39 15.72 10.16
C VAL A 375 -22.27 14.86 10.73
N PRO A 376 -21.43 15.38 11.64
CA PRO A 376 -20.43 14.54 12.32
C PRO A 376 -21.08 13.35 13.01
N VAL A 377 -20.46 12.18 12.94
CA VAL A 377 -20.93 11.00 13.68
C VAL A 377 -20.74 11.27 15.18
N ALA A 378 -21.83 11.23 15.94
CA ALA A 378 -21.79 11.47 17.38
C ALA A 378 -21.14 10.30 18.12
N ASP A 379 -20.22 10.59 19.04
CA ASP A 379 -19.61 9.60 19.95
C ASP A 379 -20.51 9.39 21.17
N ASP A 380 -21.30 8.32 21.14
CA ASP A 380 -22.18 7.87 22.21
C ASP A 380 -21.74 6.51 22.79
N LEU A 381 -20.48 6.12 22.58
CA LEU A 381 -19.93 4.85 23.03
C LEU A 381 -19.37 4.96 24.46
N SER A 382 -19.75 4.04 25.34
CA SER A 382 -19.25 3.94 26.71
C SER A 382 -18.21 2.83 26.88
N GLU A 383 -17.43 2.92 27.97
CA GLU A 383 -16.58 1.83 28.44
C GLU A 383 -16.94 1.47 29.90
N PRO A 384 -17.23 0.20 30.21
CA PRO A 384 -17.36 -0.93 29.29
C PRO A 384 -18.57 -0.79 28.34
N ASN A 385 -18.55 -1.54 27.23
CA ASN A 385 -19.68 -1.68 26.30
C ASN A 385 -20.13 -3.15 26.21
N GLU A 386 -21.30 -3.36 25.61
CA GLU A 386 -21.97 -4.66 25.49
C GLU A 386 -21.22 -5.69 24.61
N TRP A 387 -20.21 -5.24 23.85
CA TRP A 387 -19.43 -6.08 22.94
C TRP A 387 -18.01 -6.37 23.46
N GLY A 388 -17.55 -5.69 24.52
CA GLY A 388 -16.19 -5.82 25.04
C GLY A 388 -15.11 -5.16 24.18
N ILE A 389 -15.50 -4.24 23.29
CA ILE A 389 -14.59 -3.57 22.34
C ILE A 389 -13.84 -2.45 23.05
N THR A 390 -12.54 -2.27 22.75
CA THR A 390 -11.78 -1.11 23.22
C THR A 390 -12.07 0.11 22.33
N ILE A 391 -12.47 1.24 22.94
CA ILE A 391 -12.84 2.45 22.20
C ILE A 391 -11.64 3.42 22.13
N VAL A 392 -11.15 3.69 20.93
CA VAL A 392 -9.94 4.50 20.70
C VAL A 392 -10.33 5.85 20.10
N ARG A 393 -10.07 6.93 20.86
CA ARG A 393 -10.40 8.31 20.49
C ARG A 393 -9.14 9.09 20.12
N ALA A 394 -9.08 9.60 18.89
CA ALA A 394 -7.91 10.34 18.41
C ALA A 394 -8.29 11.50 17.50
N ASP A 395 -7.34 12.41 17.29
CA ASP A 395 -7.49 13.50 16.32
C ASP A 395 -7.14 12.93 14.95
N LEU A 396 -8.18 12.64 14.17
CA LEU A 396 -8.05 11.88 12.92
C LEU A 396 -8.48 12.68 11.70
N LEU A 397 -8.79 13.96 11.84
CA LEU A 397 -9.34 14.76 10.75
C LEU A 397 -8.21 15.50 10.01
N GLU A 398 -8.26 15.43 8.69
CA GLU A 398 -7.45 16.24 7.77
C GLU A 398 -8.39 16.91 6.76
N ILE A 399 -8.12 18.19 6.46
CA ILE A 399 -8.85 18.92 5.43
C ILE A 399 -8.08 18.77 4.13
N VAL A 400 -8.74 18.27 3.09
CA VAL A 400 -8.14 18.09 1.78
C VAL A 400 -9.02 18.73 0.72
N THR A 401 -8.39 19.30 -0.30
CA THR A 401 -9.09 19.74 -1.52
C THR A 401 -8.86 18.68 -2.57
N LEU A 402 -9.89 17.87 -2.83
CA LEU A 402 -9.82 16.88 -3.89
C LEU A 402 -10.21 17.51 -5.22
N PRO A 403 -9.51 17.17 -6.33
CA PRO A 403 -9.99 17.51 -7.66
C PRO A 403 -11.31 16.77 -7.90
N ARG A 404 -12.44 17.46 -7.67
CA ARG A 404 -13.77 16.96 -8.03
C ARG A 404 -14.08 17.31 -9.47
N TRP A 405 -14.87 16.45 -10.12
CA TRP A 405 -15.42 16.73 -11.43
C TRP A 405 -16.86 17.24 -11.27
N PRO A 406 -17.26 18.36 -11.90
CA PRO A 406 -16.43 19.27 -12.72
C PRO A 406 -15.39 20.04 -11.89
N LEU A 407 -14.25 20.40 -12.51
CA LEU A 407 -13.08 21.03 -11.84
C LEU A 407 -13.42 22.35 -11.13
N GLU A 408 -14.49 23.02 -11.56
CA GLU A 408 -15.01 24.25 -10.96
C GLU A 408 -15.64 24.03 -9.57
N ALA A 409 -15.90 22.77 -9.17
CA ALA A 409 -16.54 22.40 -7.90
C ALA A 409 -15.54 21.91 -6.83
N GLN A 410 -14.30 22.40 -6.86
CA GLN A 410 -13.27 22.06 -5.86
C GLN A 410 -13.62 22.68 -4.49
N ALA A 411 -14.36 21.92 -3.69
CA ALA A 411 -14.64 22.27 -2.30
C ALA A 411 -13.68 21.52 -1.36
N PRO A 412 -13.18 22.18 -0.30
CA PRO A 412 -12.51 21.47 0.78
C PRO A 412 -13.43 20.41 1.38
N THR A 413 -12.88 19.24 1.70
CA THR A 413 -13.60 18.11 2.29
C THR A 413 -12.79 17.56 3.46
N VAL A 414 -13.45 16.79 4.33
CA VAL A 414 -12.78 16.16 5.47
C VAL A 414 -12.44 14.73 5.12
N LYS A 415 -11.24 14.30 5.48
CA LYS A 415 -10.77 12.93 5.35
C LYS A 415 -10.07 12.51 6.62
N HIS A 416 -9.92 11.19 6.76
CA HIS A 416 -9.03 10.65 7.78
C HIS A 416 -7.60 11.04 7.46
N ASN A 417 -6.89 11.61 8.44
CA ASN A 417 -5.47 11.86 8.39
C ASN A 417 -4.75 10.51 8.33
N SER A 418 -4.20 10.20 7.16
CA SER A 418 -3.56 8.91 6.88
C SER A 418 -2.43 8.57 7.87
N LYS A 419 -1.60 9.56 8.22
CA LYS A 419 -0.46 9.38 9.12
C LYS A 419 -0.91 9.17 10.56
N GLU A 420 -1.84 9.98 11.05
CA GLU A 420 -2.33 9.81 12.42
C GLU A 420 -3.11 8.51 12.59
N LEU A 421 -3.95 8.14 11.62
CA LEU A 421 -4.69 6.89 11.65
C LEU A 421 -3.75 5.68 11.75
N ALA A 422 -2.70 5.64 10.91
CA ALA A 422 -1.68 4.60 10.96
C ALA A 422 -0.94 4.56 12.32
N ARG A 423 -0.58 5.73 12.88
CA ARG A 423 0.06 5.80 14.21
C ARG A 423 -0.86 5.34 15.33
N VAL A 424 -2.15 5.65 15.27
CA VAL A 424 -3.14 5.20 16.26
C VAL A 424 -3.25 3.68 16.22
N ILE A 425 -3.39 3.09 15.02
CA ILE A 425 -3.41 1.63 14.85
C ILE A 425 -2.14 1.00 15.43
N ALA A 426 -0.95 1.50 15.08
CA ALA A 426 0.31 0.96 15.57
C ALA A 426 0.46 1.06 17.10
N ARG A 427 -0.10 2.10 17.74
CA ARG A 427 -0.08 2.26 19.20
C ARG A 427 -1.02 1.29 19.94
N CYS A 428 -2.08 0.82 19.30
CA CYS A 428 -3.03 -0.11 19.91
C CYS A 428 -2.46 -1.53 20.03
N VAL A 429 -1.50 -1.88 19.17
CA VAL A 429 -0.89 -3.21 19.06
C VAL A 429 0.64 -3.11 18.94
N PRO A 430 1.31 -2.47 19.92
CA PRO A 430 2.71 -2.12 19.78
C PRO A 430 3.62 -3.35 19.64
N GLU A 431 3.24 -4.51 20.17
CA GLU A 431 3.95 -5.78 20.02
C GLU A 431 4.21 -6.17 18.55
N LEU A 432 3.31 -5.82 17.63
CA LEU A 432 3.48 -6.08 16.19
C LEU A 432 4.49 -5.13 15.53
N PHE A 433 4.72 -3.97 16.14
CA PHE A 433 5.56 -2.89 15.61
C PHE A 433 6.84 -2.63 16.44
N GLN A 434 7.03 -3.30 17.59
CA GLN A 434 8.16 -3.10 18.51
C GLN A 434 9.44 -3.87 18.14
N SER A 435 9.37 -4.99 17.40
CA SER A 435 10.57 -5.74 16.97
C SER A 435 11.43 -5.02 15.91
N TRP A 436 11.05 -3.79 15.57
CA TRP A 436 11.46 -3.05 14.38
C TRP A 436 12.28 -1.80 14.67
N THR A 437 12.11 -1.26 15.88
CA THR A 437 12.72 0.01 16.33
C THR A 437 13.89 -0.22 17.29
N ARG A 438 14.24 -1.47 17.59
CA ARG A 438 15.35 -1.85 18.48
C ARG A 438 16.50 -2.55 17.74
N TRP A 439 17.05 -1.98 16.67
CA TRP A 439 18.35 -2.43 16.12
C TRP A 439 19.14 -1.29 15.51
#